data_AF-A0A1J3JPE8-F1
#
_entry.id   AF-A0A1J3JPE8-F1
#
_cell.length_a   1.000
_cell.length_b   1.000
_cell.length_c   1.000
_cell.angle_alpha   90.00
_cell.angle_beta   90.00
_cell.angle_gamma   90.00
#
_symmetry.space_group_name_H-M   'P 1'
#
loop_
_entity.id
_entity.type
_entity.pdbx_description
1 polymer ?
#
loop_
_entity_poly.entity_id
_entity_poly.type
_entity_poly.pdbx_seq_one_letter_code
_entity_poly.pdbx_strand_id
1 'polypeptide(L)'
;FLLQGVERIVDIVTRFLNSRKLPLFGLEQILRGLIPQTTYDGFNECQLVIEAVIENIPLKQKIFSELEQICPKDAILASNTSTIDLEVIAKNTKAQDRIIGLHFFSPAHVMPLLEIIRTKHTSPQSIAASVNLAKAVGKTPVVVGNCVGFTANR
;
A
#
# COMPACT_ATOMS: atom_id res chain seq x y z
N PHE A 1 12.83 6.44 11.82
CA PHE A 1 11.94 5.74 10.86
C PHE A 1 11.99 6.36 9.47
N LEU A 2 11.67 7.66 9.28
CA LEU A 2 11.63 8.27 7.95
C LEU A 2 12.98 8.22 7.21
N LEU A 3 14.06 8.76 7.80
CA LEU A 3 15.39 8.77 7.19
C LEU A 3 15.91 7.37 6.85
N GLN A 4 15.79 6.43 7.79
CA GLN A 4 16.17 5.03 7.56
C GLN A 4 15.37 4.37 6.42
N GLY A 5 14.10 4.75 6.24
CA GLY A 5 13.28 4.30 5.11
C GLY A 5 13.80 4.85 3.79
N VAL A 6 14.13 6.15 3.76
CA VAL A 6 14.73 6.82 2.58
C VAL A 6 16.07 6.20 2.22
N GLU A 7 16.98 6.03 3.19
CA GLU A 7 18.28 5.37 3.00
C GLU A 7 18.11 3.99 2.38
N ARG A 8 17.18 3.18 2.89
CA ARG A 8 16.91 1.84 2.35
C ARG A 8 16.42 1.88 0.90
N ILE A 9 15.56 2.85 0.55
CA ILE A 9 15.10 3.03 -0.84
C ILE A 9 16.29 3.41 -1.72
N VAL A 10 17.08 4.41 -1.32
CA VAL A 10 18.26 4.87 -2.06
C VAL A 10 19.25 3.73 -2.29
N ASP A 11 19.53 2.92 -1.26
CA ASP A 11 20.41 1.75 -1.37
C ASP A 11 19.90 0.73 -2.38
N ILE A 12 18.60 0.42 -2.35
CA ILE A 12 17.99 -0.54 -3.28
C ILE A 12 18.09 -0.03 -4.73
N VAL A 13 17.72 1.23 -4.99
CA VAL A 13 17.73 1.76 -6.36
C VAL A 13 19.17 1.91 -6.87
N THR A 14 20.13 2.28 -6.01
CA THR A 14 21.56 2.33 -6.37
C THR A 14 22.10 0.94 -6.75
N ARG A 15 21.67 -0.12 -6.07
CA ARG A 15 22.02 -1.51 -6.47
C ARG A 15 21.46 -1.89 -7.84
N PHE A 16 20.26 -1.40 -8.21
CA PHE A 16 19.71 -1.61 -9.55
C PHE A 16 20.50 -0.87 -10.64
N LEU A 17 20.99 0.35 -10.35
CA LEU A 17 21.91 1.05 -11.24
C LEU A 17 23.20 0.25 -11.45
N ASN A 18 23.85 -0.18 -10.36
CA ASN A 18 25.11 -0.93 -10.42
C ASN A 18 25.00 -2.28 -11.13
N SER A 19 23.83 -2.93 -11.03
CA SER A 19 23.54 -4.18 -11.75
C SER A 19 23.09 -3.99 -13.20
N ARG A 20 23.13 -2.75 -13.73
CA ARG A 20 22.67 -2.36 -15.08
C ARG A 20 21.19 -2.71 -15.35
N LYS A 21 20.39 -2.88 -14.30
CA LYS A 21 18.95 -3.13 -14.37
C LYS A 21 18.14 -1.85 -14.52
N LEU A 22 18.77 -0.69 -14.32
CA LEU A 22 18.15 0.63 -14.42
C LEU A 22 19.14 1.64 -15.03
N PRO A 23 18.74 2.48 -16.01
CA PRO A 23 19.57 3.58 -16.50
C PRO A 23 19.61 4.73 -15.48
N LEU A 24 20.65 5.58 -15.54
CA LEU A 24 20.83 6.71 -14.63
C LEU A 24 19.64 7.68 -14.63
N PHE A 25 19.07 7.95 -15.80
CA PHE A 25 17.87 8.78 -15.92
C PHE A 25 16.67 8.21 -15.14
N GLY A 26 16.53 6.87 -15.12
CA GLY A 26 15.49 6.19 -14.35
C GLY A 26 15.67 6.36 -12.84
N LEU A 27 16.92 6.39 -12.36
CA LEU A 27 17.22 6.67 -10.95
C LEU A 27 16.77 8.08 -10.56
N GLU A 28 17.14 9.09 -11.34
CA GLU A 28 16.75 10.48 -11.05
C GLU A 28 15.24 10.66 -11.00
N GLN A 29 14.52 10.03 -11.94
CA GLN A 29 13.06 10.11 -11.97
C GLN A 29 12.42 9.47 -10.73
N ILE A 30 12.93 8.31 -10.28
CA ILE A 30 12.44 7.65 -9.06
C ILE A 30 12.69 8.53 -7.84
N LEU A 31 13.90 9.08 -7.71
CA LEU A 31 14.27 9.90 -6.55
C LEU A 31 13.49 11.22 -6.50
N ARG A 32 13.18 11.83 -7.65
CA ARG A 32 12.31 13.02 -7.71
C ARG A 32 10.88 12.76 -7.25
N GLY A 33 10.38 11.53 -7.43
CA GLY A 33 9.06 11.13 -6.95
C GLY A 33 9.01 10.78 -5.46
N LEU A 34 10.17 10.66 -4.79
CA LEU A 34 10.23 10.34 -3.36
C LEU A 34 10.21 11.63 -2.54
N ILE A 35 9.06 11.90 -1.90
CA ILE A 35 8.86 13.07 -1.03
C ILE A 35 8.67 12.58 0.41
N PRO A 36 9.72 12.55 1.25
CA PRO A 36 9.62 12.10 2.63
C PRO A 36 8.96 13.20 3.49
N GLN A 37 7.95 12.84 4.26
CA GLN A 37 7.25 13.77 5.14
C GLN A 37 6.75 13.10 6.42
N THR A 38 6.40 13.91 7.42
CA THR A 38 5.84 13.48 8.71
C THR A 38 4.44 14.05 8.96
N THR A 39 3.88 14.74 7.98
CA THR A 39 2.54 15.35 7.96
C THR A 39 1.71 14.75 6.83
N TYR A 40 0.42 15.06 6.79
CA TYR A 40 -0.49 14.66 5.72
C TYR A 40 -0.58 15.69 4.58
N ASP A 41 0.42 16.56 4.44
CA ASP A 41 0.39 17.59 3.39
C ASP A 41 0.38 16.93 2.01
N GLY A 42 -0.53 17.38 1.14
CA GLY A 42 -0.76 16.83 -0.20
C GLY A 42 -1.61 15.55 -0.25
N PHE A 43 -2.06 14.98 0.88
CA PHE A 43 -2.92 13.79 0.87
C PHE A 43 -4.30 14.04 0.25
N ASN A 44 -4.73 15.30 0.19
CA ASN A 44 -5.92 15.75 -0.51
C ASN A 44 -5.84 15.59 -2.05
N GLU A 45 -4.69 15.21 -2.59
CA GLU A 45 -4.48 14.91 -4.02
C GLU A 45 -4.13 13.42 -4.24
N CYS A 46 -3.95 12.64 -3.17
CA CYS A 46 -3.58 11.23 -3.28
C CYS A 46 -4.77 10.37 -3.73
N GLN A 47 -4.59 9.64 -4.83
CA GLN A 47 -5.59 8.67 -5.34
C GLN A 47 -5.47 7.28 -4.70
N LEU A 48 -4.32 6.99 -4.08
CA LEU A 48 -4.04 5.74 -3.38
C LEU A 48 -3.15 6.01 -2.17
N VAL A 49 -3.53 5.48 -1.02
CA VAL A 49 -2.72 5.47 0.20
C VAL A 49 -2.53 4.02 0.66
N ILE A 50 -1.31 3.63 1.03
CA ILE A 50 -1.01 2.29 1.55
C ILE A 50 -0.49 2.43 2.98
N GLU A 51 -1.28 1.96 3.94
CA GLU A 51 -0.93 1.89 5.36
C GLU A 51 0.00 0.69 5.61
N ALA A 52 1.18 0.95 6.20
CA ALA A 52 2.20 -0.06 6.52
C ALA A 52 2.83 0.16 7.90
N VAL A 53 2.02 0.56 8.88
CA VAL A 53 2.41 0.65 10.29
C VAL A 53 2.37 -0.72 10.97
N ILE A 54 2.87 -0.77 12.20
CA ILE A 54 2.84 -1.97 13.05
C ILE A 54 1.41 -2.53 13.19
N GLU A 55 1.30 -3.83 13.47
CA GLU A 55 0.03 -4.52 13.69
C GLU A 55 -0.61 -4.10 15.02
N ASN A 56 -1.24 -2.92 15.02
CA ASN A 56 -1.94 -2.33 16.14
C ASN A 56 -3.31 -1.83 15.68
N ILE A 57 -4.38 -2.50 16.12
CA ILE A 57 -5.75 -2.22 15.69
C ILE A 57 -6.17 -0.77 15.99
N PRO A 58 -6.02 -0.23 17.23
CA PRO A 58 -6.39 1.16 17.52
C PRO A 58 -5.68 2.17 16.63
N LEU A 59 -4.39 1.97 16.37
CA LEU A 59 -3.59 2.85 15.52
C LEU A 59 -4.08 2.81 14.07
N LYS A 60 -4.27 1.62 13.49
CA LYS A 60 -4.78 1.48 12.12
C LYS A 60 -6.17 2.09 11.99
N GLN A 61 -7.09 1.82 12.91
CA GLN A 61 -8.43 2.44 12.91
C GLN A 61 -8.35 3.96 12.93
N LYS A 62 -7.49 4.54 13.79
CA LYS A 62 -7.27 5.99 13.83
C LYS A 62 -6.78 6.53 12.49
N ILE A 63 -5.77 5.90 11.89
CA ILE A 63 -5.22 6.30 10.59
C ILE A 63 -6.32 6.29 9.52
N PHE A 64 -7.11 5.22 9.41
CA PHE A 64 -8.17 5.14 8.40
C PHE A 64 -9.27 6.17 8.61
N SER A 65 -9.64 6.49 9.86
CA SER A 65 -10.57 7.60 10.16
C SER A 65 -10.00 8.96 9.76
N GLU A 66 -8.70 9.21 9.94
CA GLU A 66 -8.04 10.45 9.50
C GLU A 66 -7.97 10.54 7.97
N LEU A 67 -7.53 9.47 7.31
CA LEU A 67 -7.44 9.39 5.85
C LEU A 67 -8.79 9.57 5.17
N GLU A 68 -9.88 9.09 5.79
CA GLU A 68 -11.24 9.31 5.28
C GLU A 68 -11.56 10.80 5.10
N GLN A 69 -11.12 11.64 6.05
CA GLN A 69 -11.40 13.08 6.05
C GLN A 69 -10.46 13.87 5.12
N ILE A 70 -9.21 13.43 5.00
CA ILE A 70 -8.15 14.19 4.32
C ILE A 70 -8.09 13.85 2.82
N CYS A 71 -8.24 12.57 2.47
CA CYS A 71 -8.08 12.12 1.09
C CYS A 71 -9.34 12.39 0.24
N PRO A 72 -9.20 12.51 -1.09
CA PRO A 72 -10.33 12.52 -2.02
C PRO A 72 -11.32 11.38 -1.74
N LYS A 73 -12.61 11.61 -2.03
CA LYS A 73 -13.67 10.62 -1.81
C LYS A 73 -13.50 9.36 -2.66
N ASP A 74 -12.83 9.47 -3.80
CA ASP A 74 -12.51 8.41 -4.74
C ASP A 74 -11.14 7.77 -4.49
N ALA A 75 -10.37 8.25 -3.50
CA ALA A 75 -9.08 7.69 -3.16
C ALA A 75 -9.21 6.29 -2.53
N ILE A 76 -8.37 5.36 -2.97
CA ILE A 76 -8.29 4.01 -2.41
C ILE A 76 -7.44 4.05 -1.13
N LEU A 77 -7.97 3.45 -0.07
CA LEU A 77 -7.31 3.34 1.22
C LEU A 77 -6.91 1.88 1.44
N ALA A 78 -5.63 1.57 1.28
CA ALA A 78 -5.13 0.21 1.38
C ALA A 78 -4.41 -0.05 2.70
N SER A 79 -4.50 -1.27 3.23
CA SER A 79 -3.63 -1.74 4.32
C SER A 79 -2.72 -2.86 3.84
N ASN A 80 -1.44 -2.83 4.25
CA ASN A 80 -0.47 -3.91 4.08
C ASN A 80 -0.50 -4.92 5.25
N THR A 81 -1.55 -4.91 6.08
CA THR A 81 -1.69 -5.89 7.18
C THR A 81 -1.59 -7.33 6.67
N SER A 82 -1.00 -8.19 7.49
CA SER A 82 -0.84 -9.64 7.22
C SER A 82 -1.73 -10.51 8.12
N THR A 83 -2.28 -9.96 9.20
CA THR A 83 -2.98 -10.74 10.24
C THR A 83 -4.27 -10.09 10.75
N ILE A 84 -4.45 -8.78 10.58
CA ILE A 84 -5.64 -8.08 11.05
C ILE A 84 -6.74 -8.11 9.99
N ASP A 85 -7.95 -8.43 10.43
CA ASP A 85 -9.16 -8.38 9.63
C ASP A 85 -9.45 -6.94 9.15
N LEU A 86 -9.66 -6.77 7.84
CA LEU A 86 -9.97 -5.46 7.24
C LEU A 86 -11.29 -4.86 7.75
N GLU A 87 -12.29 -5.66 8.10
CA GLU A 87 -13.54 -5.18 8.70
C GLU A 87 -13.29 -4.58 10.10
N VAL A 88 -12.30 -5.12 10.83
CA VAL A 88 -11.87 -4.53 12.11
C VAL A 88 -11.16 -3.20 11.88
N ILE A 89 -10.29 -3.11 10.88
CA ILE A 89 -9.62 -1.84 10.52
C ILE A 89 -10.64 -0.77 10.08
N ALA A 90 -11.63 -1.17 9.29
CA ALA A 90 -12.64 -0.29 8.70
C ALA A 90 -13.78 0.09 9.67
N LYS A 91 -13.76 -0.38 10.92
CA LYS A 91 -14.88 -0.25 11.86
C LYS A 91 -15.29 1.20 12.16
N ASN A 92 -14.33 2.13 12.20
CA ASN A 92 -14.55 3.52 12.64
C ASN A 92 -14.59 4.52 11.47
N THR A 93 -14.89 4.05 10.26
CA THR A 93 -14.93 4.88 9.06
C THR A 93 -16.13 4.52 8.19
N LYS A 94 -16.65 5.49 7.42
CA LYS A 94 -17.73 5.27 6.44
C LYS A 94 -17.18 4.95 5.05
N ALA A 95 -15.87 5.04 4.85
CA ALA A 95 -15.16 4.78 3.60
C ALA A 95 -14.92 3.27 3.32
N GLN A 96 -15.78 2.39 3.82
CA GLN A 96 -15.56 0.93 3.77
C GLN A 96 -15.53 0.39 2.32
N ASP A 97 -16.19 1.08 1.40
CA ASP A 97 -16.25 0.76 -0.02
C ASP A 97 -14.92 0.99 -0.75
N ARG A 98 -14.09 1.90 -0.26
CA ARG A 98 -12.77 2.21 -0.82
C ARG A 98 -11.60 1.65 0.00
N ILE A 99 -11.89 0.82 1.01
CA ILE A 99 -10.88 0.09 1.79
C ILE A 99 -10.57 -1.27 1.17
N ILE A 100 -9.28 -1.57 1.03
CA ILE A 100 -8.78 -2.82 0.45
C ILE A 100 -7.48 -3.26 1.15
N GLY A 101 -7.13 -4.55 1.09
CA GLY A 101 -5.82 -5.01 1.50
C GLY A 101 -4.89 -5.10 0.29
N LEU A 102 -3.67 -4.56 0.42
CA LEU A 102 -2.57 -4.73 -0.54
C LEU A 102 -1.39 -5.34 0.22
N HIS A 103 -1.41 -6.66 0.39
CA HIS A 103 -0.41 -7.36 1.17
C HIS A 103 0.81 -7.72 0.31
N PHE A 104 1.86 -6.93 0.47
CA PHE A 104 3.16 -7.16 -0.14
C PHE A 104 3.99 -8.15 0.68
N PHE A 105 4.56 -9.13 -0.01
CA PHE A 105 5.48 -10.08 0.62
C PHE A 105 6.86 -9.46 0.77
N SER A 106 7.49 -9.66 1.93
CA SER A 106 8.84 -9.14 2.19
C SER A 106 9.91 -10.06 1.60
N PRO A 107 10.92 -9.52 0.88
CA PRO A 107 11.10 -8.11 0.52
C PRO A 107 10.19 -7.67 -0.64
N ALA A 108 9.50 -6.53 -0.47
CA ALA A 108 8.48 -6.06 -1.40
C ALA A 108 8.99 -5.75 -2.82
N HIS A 109 10.27 -5.47 -3.01
CA HIS A 109 10.87 -5.22 -4.33
C HIS A 109 11.34 -6.51 -5.04
N VAL A 110 11.37 -7.64 -4.33
CA VAL A 110 11.82 -8.94 -4.85
C VAL A 110 10.65 -9.88 -5.08
N MET A 111 9.73 -9.95 -4.11
CA MET A 111 8.65 -10.94 -4.14
C MET A 111 7.63 -10.61 -5.24
N PRO A 112 7.28 -11.56 -6.12
CA PRO A 112 6.41 -11.29 -7.26
C PRO A 112 4.94 -11.18 -6.87
N LEU A 113 4.51 -11.85 -5.79
CA LEU A 113 3.11 -11.95 -5.40
C LEU A 113 2.62 -10.66 -4.70
N LEU A 114 1.38 -10.26 -5.00
CA LEU A 114 0.62 -9.28 -4.24
C LEU A 114 -0.77 -9.86 -3.95
N GLU A 115 -1.10 -10.04 -2.68
CA GLU A 115 -2.45 -10.41 -2.27
C GLU A 115 -3.31 -9.14 -2.21
N ILE A 116 -4.46 -9.18 -2.92
CA ILE A 116 -5.47 -8.13 -2.94
C ILE A 116 -6.67 -8.63 -2.14
N ILE A 117 -6.80 -8.15 -0.91
CA ILE A 117 -7.82 -8.63 0.03
C ILE A 117 -9.05 -7.75 -0.10
N ARG A 118 -10.20 -8.35 -0.44
CA ARG A 118 -11.49 -7.66 -0.48
C ARG A 118 -12.39 -8.03 0.70
N THR A 119 -13.13 -7.04 1.20
CA THR A 119 -14.25 -7.27 2.11
C THR A 119 -15.56 -7.41 1.32
N LYS A 120 -16.68 -7.59 2.03
CA LYS A 120 -18.03 -7.49 1.44
C LYS A 120 -18.40 -6.07 1.02
N HIS A 121 -17.74 -5.06 1.57
CA HIS A 121 -18.00 -3.65 1.30
C HIS A 121 -17.12 -3.11 0.17
N THR A 122 -15.91 -3.65 0.00
CA THR A 122 -14.93 -3.19 -1.00
C THR A 122 -15.54 -3.15 -2.40
N SER A 123 -15.47 -1.99 -3.04
CA SER A 123 -16.07 -1.74 -4.34
C SER A 123 -15.35 -2.50 -5.45
N PRO A 124 -16.07 -2.90 -6.51
CA PRO A 124 -15.46 -3.49 -7.71
C PRO A 124 -14.39 -2.58 -8.34
N GLN A 125 -14.59 -1.25 -8.26
CA GLN A 125 -13.64 -0.26 -8.77
C GLN A 125 -12.30 -0.31 -8.00
N SER A 126 -12.34 -0.36 -6.67
CA SER A 126 -11.14 -0.45 -5.84
C SER A 126 -10.36 -1.75 -6.09
N ILE A 127 -11.06 -2.86 -6.34
CA ILE A 127 -10.44 -4.14 -6.71
C ILE A 127 -9.77 -4.02 -8.09
N ALA A 128 -10.47 -3.49 -9.09
CA ALA A 128 -9.94 -3.37 -10.45
C ALA A 128 -8.71 -2.44 -10.49
N ALA A 129 -8.78 -1.29 -9.82
CA ALA A 129 -7.65 -0.37 -9.72
C ALA A 129 -6.45 -1.00 -9.01
N SER A 130 -6.68 -1.77 -7.94
CA SER A 130 -5.62 -2.51 -7.24
C SER A 130 -4.96 -3.60 -8.11
N VAL A 131 -5.74 -4.31 -8.92
CA VAL A 131 -5.22 -5.29 -9.89
C VAL A 131 -4.36 -4.60 -10.95
N ASN A 132 -4.81 -3.46 -11.46
CA ASN A 132 -4.06 -2.68 -12.45
C ASN A 132 -2.77 -2.12 -11.85
N LEU A 133 -2.81 -1.58 -10.63
CA LEU A 133 -1.64 -1.15 -9.89
C LEU A 133 -0.63 -2.29 -9.75
N ALA A 134 -1.08 -3.47 -9.30
CA ALA A 134 -0.21 -4.64 -9.12
C ALA A 134 0.57 -4.96 -10.40
N LYS A 135 -0.14 -5.03 -11.53
CA LYS A 135 0.48 -5.28 -12.84
C LYS A 135 1.44 -4.17 -13.24
N ALA A 136 1.07 -2.91 -13.03
CA ALA A 136 1.90 -1.75 -13.35
C ALA A 136 3.22 -1.73 -12.55
N VAL A 137 3.21 -2.20 -11.30
CA VAL A 137 4.42 -2.32 -10.46
C VAL A 137 5.12 -3.68 -10.57
N GLY A 138 4.79 -4.48 -11.59
CA GLY A 138 5.44 -5.77 -11.88
C GLY A 138 5.12 -6.89 -10.89
N LYS A 139 3.98 -6.79 -10.19
CA LYS A 139 3.46 -7.83 -9.29
C LYS A 139 2.45 -8.73 -9.99
N THR A 140 2.34 -9.95 -9.47
CA THR A 140 1.30 -10.92 -9.81
C THR A 140 0.17 -10.78 -8.79
N PRO A 141 -0.98 -10.18 -9.18
CA PRO A 141 -2.10 -10.00 -8.26
C PRO A 141 -2.86 -11.30 -8.03
N VAL A 142 -3.23 -11.56 -6.77
CA VAL A 142 -4.19 -12.60 -6.40
C VAL A 142 -5.29 -11.97 -5.55
N VAL A 143 -6.53 -12.00 -6.05
CA VAL A 143 -7.68 -11.44 -5.32
C VAL A 143 -8.22 -12.50 -4.37
N VAL A 144 -8.28 -12.17 -3.09
CA VAL A 144 -8.72 -13.09 -2.02
C VAL A 144 -9.80 -12.47 -1.17
N GLY A 145 -10.66 -13.32 -0.61
CA GLY A 145 -11.61 -12.90 0.43
C GLY A 145 -10.89 -12.61 1.73
N ASN A 146 -11.44 -11.69 2.52
CA ASN A 146 -10.95 -11.39 3.86
C ASN A 146 -11.05 -12.62 4.78
N CYS A 147 -9.90 -13.17 5.19
CA CYS A 147 -9.78 -14.26 6.15
C CYS A 147 -8.46 -14.12 6.93
N VAL A 148 -8.44 -14.59 8.18
CA VAL A 148 -7.24 -14.56 9.02
C VAL A 148 -6.14 -15.44 8.42
N GLY A 149 -4.93 -14.89 8.21
CA GLY A 149 -3.78 -15.58 7.62
C GLY A 149 -3.73 -15.59 6.08
N PHE A 150 -4.75 -15.06 5.40
CA PHE A 150 -4.88 -14.99 3.94
C PHE A 150 -4.51 -16.30 3.21
N THR A 151 -4.02 -16.24 1.98
CA THR A 151 -3.74 -17.43 1.16
C THR A 151 -2.35 -18.02 1.39
N ALA A 152 -1.34 -17.19 1.64
CA ALA A 152 0.05 -17.67 1.75
C ALA A 152 0.52 -18.01 3.17
N ASN A 153 -0.13 -17.49 4.22
CA ASN A 153 0.18 -17.83 5.62
C ASN A 153 -0.84 -18.83 6.21
N ARG A 154 -1.63 -19.49 5.36
CA ARG A 154 -2.51 -20.59 5.73
C ARG A 154 -1.81 -21.94 5.62
#